data_AF-A0A535BLZ5-F1
#
_entry.id   AF-A0A535BLZ5-F1
#
_cell.length_a   1.000
_cell.length_b   1.000
_cell.length_c   1.000
_cell.angle_alpha   90.00
_cell.angle_beta   90.00
_cell.angle_gamma   90.00
#
_symmetry.space_group_name_H-M   'P 1'
#
loop_
_entity.id
_entity.type
_entity.pdbx_description
1 polymer ?
#
loop_
_entity_poly.entity_id
_entity_poly.type
_entity_poly.pdbx_seq_one_letter_code
_entity_poly.pdbx_strand_id
1 'polypeptide(L)'
;MDKFQSLSANRLLFDLAARLGSLEGYLYAEAKVEKSYLPNWLQNVEREFDCLPAQLQNEIRPDYLEVLKKVQALLRKLYGDSDANTQKITAIISSATK
;
A
#
# COMPACT_ATOMS: atom_id res chain seq x y z
N MET A 1 14.66 -18.37 -8.82
CA MET A 1 15.31 -17.47 -7.83
C MET A 1 15.93 -16.23 -8.50
N ASP A 2 15.90 -16.13 -9.83
CA ASP A 2 16.61 -15.08 -10.60
C ASP A 2 15.94 -13.70 -10.60
N LYS A 3 14.66 -13.60 -10.24
CA LYS A 3 13.93 -12.31 -10.23
C LYS A 3 14.43 -11.31 -9.18
N PHE A 4 15.07 -11.76 -8.11
CA PHE A 4 15.55 -10.87 -7.05
C PHE A 4 16.91 -10.24 -7.37
N GLN A 5 17.71 -10.86 -8.25
CA GLN A 5 19.02 -10.34 -8.63
C GLN A 5 18.95 -9.19 -9.65
N SER A 6 17.78 -8.96 -10.27
CA SER A 6 17.56 -7.87 -11.22
C SER A 6 16.90 -6.63 -10.63
N LEU A 7 16.50 -6.66 -9.36
CA LEU A 7 15.87 -5.53 -8.67
C LEU A 7 16.93 -4.62 -8.07
N SER A 8 16.69 -3.31 -8.13
CA SER A 8 17.50 -2.33 -7.43
C SER A 8 17.36 -2.46 -5.92
N ALA A 9 18.33 -1.90 -5.18
CA ALA A 9 18.28 -1.87 -3.72
C ALA A 9 16.99 -1.21 -3.18
N ASN A 10 16.50 -0.16 -3.84
CA ASN A 10 15.29 0.55 -3.42
C ASN A 10 14.02 -0.30 -3.57
N ARG A 11 13.91 -1.05 -4.67
CA ARG A 11 12.80 -1.99 -4.86
C ARG A 11 12.84 -3.14 -3.87
N LEU A 12 14.04 -3.65 -3.56
CA LEU A 12 14.21 -4.68 -2.54
C LEU A 12 13.83 -4.17 -1.15
N LEU A 13 14.21 -2.94 -0.79
CA LEU A 13 13.81 -2.31 0.47
C LEU A 13 12.30 -2.07 0.54
N PHE A 14 11.69 -1.62 -0.56
CA PHE A 14 10.24 -1.44 -0.65
C PHE A 14 9.49 -2.77 -0.48
N ASP A 15 9.89 -3.82 -1.20
CA ASP A 15 9.27 -5.15 -1.09
C ASP A 15 9.44 -5.72 0.33
N LEU A 16 10.61 -5.53 0.94
CA LEU A 16 10.86 -5.91 2.33
C LEU A 16 9.92 -5.17 3.30
N ALA A 17 9.82 -3.84 3.18
CA ALA A 17 8.95 -3.02 4.03
C ALA A 17 7.46 -3.38 3.86
N ALA A 18 7.02 -3.58 2.61
CA ALA A 18 5.64 -3.99 2.30
C ALA A 18 5.31 -5.38 2.88
N ARG A 19 6.25 -6.32 2.80
CA ARG A 19 6.10 -7.67 3.40
C ARG A 19 6.08 -7.61 4.91
N LEU A 20 6.94 -6.79 5.54
CA LEU A 20 6.94 -6.60 6.98
C LEU A 20 5.62 -5.99 7.46
N GLY A 21 5.10 -4.96 6.78
CA GLY A 21 3.78 -4.38 7.09
C GLY A 21 2.63 -5.37 6.87
N SER A 22 2.72 -6.22 5.84
CA SER A 22 1.74 -7.30 5.62
C SER A 22 1.82 -8.39 6.68
N LEU A 23 3.02 -8.73 7.16
CA LEU A 23 3.24 -9.66 8.26
C LEU A 23 2.69 -9.10 9.57
N GLU A 24 2.91 -7.81 9.83
CA GLU A 24 2.32 -7.10 10.96
C GLU A 24 0.78 -7.20 10.90
N GLY A 25 0.18 -6.90 9.75
CA GLY A 25 -1.26 -7.08 9.52
C GLY A 25 -1.76 -8.54 9.59
N TYR A 26 -0.90 -9.53 9.36
CA TYR A 26 -1.23 -10.95 9.55
C TYR A 26 -1.18 -11.37 11.02
N LEU A 27 -0.17 -10.89 11.76
CA LEU A 27 -0.01 -11.15 13.20
C LEU A 27 -1.12 -10.48 14.02
N TYR A 28 -1.55 -9.29 13.60
CA TYR A 28 -2.77 -8.66 14.08
C TYR A 28 -3.97 -9.20 13.29
N ALA A 29 -4.46 -10.38 13.67
CA ALA A 29 -5.65 -11.00 13.06
C ALA A 29 -6.77 -9.97 12.81
N GLU A 30 -7.46 -10.07 11.68
CA GLU A 30 -8.50 -9.13 11.21
C GLU A 30 -9.51 -8.72 12.30
N ALA A 31 -9.87 -9.64 13.20
CA ALA A 31 -10.77 -9.39 14.35
C ALA A 31 -10.20 -8.44 15.42
N LYS A 32 -8.90 -8.16 15.40
CA LYS A 32 -8.16 -7.30 16.33
C LYS A 32 -7.79 -5.95 15.73
N VAL A 33 -7.94 -5.76 14.42
CA VAL A 33 -7.65 -4.49 13.76
C VAL A 33 -8.88 -3.61 13.89
N GLU A 34 -8.83 -2.61 14.78
CA GLU A 34 -9.93 -1.66 14.88
C GLU A 34 -10.01 -0.82 13.60
N LYS A 35 -11.21 -0.76 13.02
CA LYS A 35 -11.49 -0.02 11.79
C LYS A 35 -11.12 1.47 11.88
N SER A 36 -11.12 2.02 13.10
CA SER A 36 -10.70 3.39 13.44
C SER A 36 -9.26 3.72 13.03
N TYR A 37 -8.36 2.73 12.91
CA TYR A 37 -6.97 2.96 12.50
C TYR A 37 -6.77 3.11 10.99
N LEU A 38 -7.69 2.57 10.17
CA LEU A 38 -7.56 2.53 8.71
C LEU A 38 -7.39 3.92 8.05
N PRO A 39 -8.14 4.97 8.46
CA PRO A 39 -8.01 6.28 7.82
C PRO A 39 -6.61 6.90 7.97
N ASN A 40 -6.03 6.77 9.17
CA ASN A 40 -4.70 7.28 9.52
C ASN A 40 -3.62 6.45 8.83
N TRP A 41 -3.79 5.13 8.80
CA TRP A 41 -2.86 4.24 8.10
C TRP A 41 -2.78 4.57 6.60
N LEU A 42 -3.92 4.72 5.91
CA LEU A 42 -3.95 5.10 4.50
C LEU A 42 -3.29 6.46 4.25
N GLN A 43 -3.54 7.44 5.13
CA GLN A 43 -2.94 8.77 5.01
C GLN A 43 -1.42 8.74 5.21
N ASN A 44 -0.94 7.91 6.14
CA ASN A 44 0.50 7.76 6.36
C ASN A 44 1.15 7.13 5.14
N VAL A 45 0.58 6.07 4.56
CA VAL A 45 1.12 5.41 3.36
C VAL A 45 1.24 6.38 2.16
N GLU A 46 0.23 7.22 1.95
CA GLU A 46 0.25 8.28 0.93
C GLU A 46 1.35 9.31 1.22
N ARG A 47 1.37 9.88 2.43
CA ARG A 47 2.36 10.89 2.84
C ARG A 47 3.80 10.38 2.74
N GLU A 48 4.08 9.17 3.24
CA GLU A 48 5.44 8.61 3.20
C GLU A 48 5.92 8.42 1.77
N PHE A 49 5.03 8.00 0.85
CA PHE A 49 5.37 7.90 -0.57
C PHE A 49 5.65 9.28 -1.19
N ASP A 50 4.82 10.27 -0.90
CA ASP A 50 4.97 11.64 -1.42
C ASP A 50 6.23 12.35 -0.90
N CYS A 51 6.70 12.00 0.30
CA CYS A 51 7.95 12.51 0.88
C CYS A 51 9.21 11.96 0.18
N LEU A 52 9.09 10.91 -0.64
CA LEU A 52 10.25 10.37 -1.35
C LEU A 52 10.70 11.30 -2.47
N PRO A 53 12.01 11.37 -2.77
CA PRO A 53 12.53 12.00 -3.98
C PRO A 53 11.84 11.48 -5.25
N ALA A 54 11.57 12.36 -6.21
CA ALA A 54 10.83 12.02 -7.44
C ALA A 54 11.45 10.81 -8.20
N GLN A 55 12.78 10.68 -8.19
CA GLN A 55 13.47 9.54 -8.79
C GLN A 55 13.08 8.22 -8.12
N LEU A 56 13.01 8.18 -6.80
CA LEU A 56 12.62 7.00 -6.02
C LEU A 56 11.14 6.70 -6.18
N GLN A 57 10.29 7.74 -6.16
CA GLN A 57 8.86 7.57 -6.44
C GLN A 57 8.67 6.89 -7.80
N ASN A 58 9.30 7.38 -8.86
CA ASN A 58 9.17 6.82 -10.20
C ASN A 58 9.68 5.38 -10.29
N GLU A 59 10.74 5.06 -9.55
CA GLU A 59 11.31 3.72 -9.51
C GLU A 59 10.37 2.68 -8.89
N ILE A 60 9.68 3.03 -7.80
CA ILE A 60 8.84 2.10 -7.01
C ILE A 60 7.33 2.29 -7.24
N ARG A 61 6.91 3.32 -8.00
CA ARG A 61 5.49 3.61 -8.31
C ARG A 61 4.72 2.38 -8.82
N PRO A 62 5.25 1.53 -9.71
CA PRO A 62 4.54 0.34 -10.16
C PRO A 62 4.22 -0.61 -9.00
N ASP A 63 5.18 -0.84 -8.11
CA ASP A 63 5.04 -1.73 -6.95
C ASP A 63 4.07 -1.13 -5.91
N TYR A 64 4.18 0.19 -5.67
CA TYR A 64 3.27 0.95 -4.83
C TYR A 64 1.81 0.84 -5.30
N LEU A 65 1.57 1.05 -6.60
CA LEU A 65 0.24 0.92 -7.20
C LEU A 65 -0.31 -0.51 -7.08
N GLU A 66 0.54 -1.54 -7.22
CA GLU A 66 0.11 -2.92 -7.04
C GLU A 66 -0.35 -3.19 -5.60
N VAL A 67 0.39 -2.69 -4.61
CA VAL A 67 0.00 -2.79 -3.19
C VAL A 67 -1.33 -2.09 -2.93
N LEU A 68 -1.50 -0.86 -3.41
CA LEU A 68 -2.75 -0.12 -3.23
C LEU A 68 -3.95 -0.85 -3.85
N LYS A 69 -3.80 -1.46 -5.02
CA LYS A 69 -4.86 -2.27 -5.66
C LYS A 69 -5.25 -3.48 -4.83
N LYS A 70 -4.27 -4.16 -4.20
CA LYS A 70 -4.54 -5.29 -3.29
C LYS A 70 -5.32 -4.84 -2.05
N VAL A 71 -4.93 -3.71 -1.46
CA VAL A 71 -5.64 -3.11 -0.32
C VAL A 71 -7.05 -2.69 -0.72
N GLN A 72 -7.25 -2.08 -1.89
CA GLN A 72 -8.58 -1.72 -2.40
C GLN A 72 -9.47 -2.95 -2.55
N ALA A 73 -8.96 -4.04 -3.13
CA ALA A 73 -9.70 -5.28 -3.28
C ALA A 73 -10.12 -5.87 -1.93
N LEU A 74 -9.23 -5.80 -0.92
CA LEU A 74 -9.54 -6.23 0.44
C LEU A 74 -10.62 -5.36 1.08
N LEU A 75 -10.47 -4.03 1.04
CA LEU A 75 -11.45 -3.10 1.62
C LEU A 75 -12.83 -3.24 0.97
N ARG A 76 -12.89 -3.42 -0.36
CA ARG A 76 -14.13 -3.72 -1.08
C ARG A 76 -14.79 -5.00 -0.57
N LYS A 77 -14.01 -6.07 -0.40
CA LYS A 77 -14.50 -7.36 0.09
C LYS A 77 -15.06 -7.27 1.51
N LEU A 78 -14.40 -6.51 2.39
CA LEU A 78 -14.74 -6.45 3.81
C LEU A 78 -15.82 -5.42 4.16
N TYR A 79 -15.78 -4.26 3.49
CA TYR A 79 -16.59 -3.09 3.87
C TYR A 79 -17.47 -2.55 2.74
N GLY A 80 -17.30 -3.04 1.51
CA GLY A 80 -18.05 -2.61 0.34
C GLY A 80 -17.51 -1.35 -0.34
N ASP A 81 -18.06 -1.03 -1.52
CA ASP A 81 -17.65 0.10 -2.36
C ASP A 81 -18.00 1.48 -1.77
N SER A 82 -19.06 1.55 -0.97
CA SER A 82 -19.52 2.79 -0.34
C SER A 82 -18.75 3.16 0.93
N ASP A 83 -17.83 2.31 1.40
CA ASP A 83 -17.01 2.62 2.57
C ASP A 83 -16.03 3.78 2.27
N ALA A 84 -15.88 4.69 3.22
CA ALA A 84 -15.03 5.86 3.06
C ALA A 84 -13.55 5.51 2.77
N ASN A 85 -13.03 4.42 3.35
CA ASN A 85 -11.65 3.99 3.11
C ASN A 85 -11.50 3.37 1.72
N THR A 86 -12.51 2.63 1.26
CA THR A 86 -12.56 2.10 -0.11
C THR A 86 -12.57 3.23 -1.15
N GLN A 87 -13.35 4.28 -0.90
CA GLN A 87 -13.38 5.46 -1.77
C GLN A 87 -12.05 6.22 -1.74
N LYS A 88 -11.48 6.41 -0.54
CA LYS A 88 -10.18 7.09 -0.36
C LYS A 88 -9.07 6.40 -1.15
N ILE A 89 -8.91 5.08 -1.00
CA ILE A 89 -7.86 4.36 -1.73
C ILE A 89 -8.10 4.35 -3.24
N THR A 90 -9.36 4.37 -3.68
CA THR A 90 -9.71 4.51 -5.10
C THR A 90 -9.25 5.87 -5.66
N ALA A 91 -9.41 6.94 -4.88
CA ALA A 91 -8.93 8.27 -5.24
C ALA A 91 -7.39 8.31 -5.32
N ILE A 92 -6.68 7.73 -4.34
CA ILE A 92 -5.20 7.64 -4.33
C ILE A 92 -4.68 6.89 -5.56
N ILE A 93 -5.29 5.74 -5.90
CA ILE A 93 -4.89 4.99 -7.10
C ILE A 93 -5.10 5.84 -8.36
N SER A 94 -6.22 6.58 -8.42
CA SER A 94 -6.56 7.41 -9.58
C SER A 94 -5.63 8.61 -9.75
N SER A 95 -5.14 9.21 -8.65
CA SER A 95 -4.15 10.29 -8.70
C SER A 95 -2.75 9.77 -9.05
N ALA A 96 -2.35 8.62 -8.51
CA ALA A 96 -1.03 8.03 -8.74
C ALA A 96 -0.84 7.37 -10.12
N THR A 97 -1.93 7.23 -10.90
CA THR A 97 -1.91 6.70 -12.29
C THR A 97 -1.91 7.81 -13.36
N LYS A 98 -2.13 9.08 -12.98
CA LYS A 98 -1.99 10.24 -13.87
C LYS A 98 -0.54 10.68 -13.98
#